data_AF-A0A1B7U6C8-F1
#
_entry.id   AF-A0A1B7U6C8-F1
#
_cell.length_a   1.000
_cell.length_b   1.000
_cell.length_c   1.000
_cell.angle_alpha   90.00
_cell.angle_beta   90.00
_cell.angle_gamma   90.00
#
_symmetry.space_group_name_H-M   'P 1'
#
loop_
_entity.id
_entity.type
_entity.pdbx_description
1 polymer ?
#
loop_
_entity_poly.entity_id
_entity_poly.type
_entity_poly.pdbx_seq_one_letter_code
_entity_poly.pdbx_strand_id
1 'polypeptide(L)'
;MRGESVDRYRGLVFTTELGGPVDPRNLLRVLEVAAKAAGVEGVGVHTLRHSAAVAWLESGVHIKAVSDLLGHSSIAITGDVYGHTSDDTARAAVDSLAGRLGL
;
A
#
# COMPACT_ATOMS: atom_id res chain seq x y z
N MET A 1 30.04 -9.62 23.92
CA MET A 1 28.63 -9.24 24.13
C MET A 1 27.90 -9.31 22.78
N ARG A 2 27.25 -10.44 22.48
CA ARG A 2 26.47 -10.69 21.26
C ARG A 2 25.27 -11.54 21.71
N GLY A 3 24.03 -11.07 21.58
CA GLY A 3 22.89 -11.96 21.87
C GLY A 3 21.47 -11.39 22.01
N GLU A 4 21.26 -10.10 22.30
CA GLU A 4 19.93 -9.66 22.78
C GLU A 4 19.07 -8.83 21.81
N SER A 5 19.57 -8.44 20.64
CA SER A 5 18.88 -7.45 19.77
C SER A 5 18.17 -8.02 18.53
N VAL A 6 18.34 -9.31 18.19
CA VAL A 6 17.76 -9.91 16.96
C VAL A 6 16.33 -10.42 17.17
N ASP A 7 15.88 -10.61 18.42
CA ASP A 7 14.56 -11.19 18.70
C ASP A 7 13.40 -10.17 18.58
N ARG A 8 13.70 -8.88 18.77
CA ARG A 8 12.69 -7.80 18.84
C ARG A 8 11.99 -7.49 17.52
N TYR A 9 12.57 -7.88 16.39
CA TYR A 9 12.08 -7.54 15.05
C TYR A 9 11.69 -8.77 14.22
N ARG A 10 11.53 -9.94 14.88
CA ARG A 10 11.03 -11.15 14.21
C ARG A 10 9.57 -10.95 13.78
N GLY A 11 9.28 -11.25 12.51
CA GLY A 11 7.93 -11.13 11.92
C GLY A 11 7.68 -9.89 11.08
N LEU A 12 8.67 -9.01 10.89
CA LEU A 12 8.59 -7.92 9.92
C LEU A 12 8.71 -8.46 8.48
N VAL A 13 7.79 -8.06 7.60
CA VAL A 13 7.83 -8.40 6.16
C VAL A 13 8.78 -7.46 5.41
N PHE A 14 8.83 -6.19 5.81
CA PHE A 14 9.73 -5.18 5.24
C PHE A 14 10.79 -4.80 6.27
N THR A 15 12.03 -5.22 6.01
CA THR A 15 13.18 -4.92 6.87
C THR A 15 14.31 -4.28 6.09
N THR A 16 15.14 -3.53 6.81
CA THR A 16 16.48 -3.18 6.33
C THR A 16 17.36 -4.43 6.19
N GLU A 17 18.51 -4.32 5.54
CA GLU A 17 19.49 -5.41 5.40
C GLU A 17 19.98 -5.97 6.75
N LEU A 18 19.83 -5.19 7.82
CA LEU A 18 20.18 -5.59 9.19
C LEU A 18 19.02 -6.25 9.94
N GLY A 19 17.87 -6.47 9.29
CA GLY A 19 16.67 -7.06 9.90
C GLY A 19 15.86 -6.10 10.79
N GLY A 20 16.25 -4.82 10.85
CA GLY A 20 15.53 -3.78 11.58
C GLY A 20 14.39 -3.14 10.76
N PRO A 21 13.50 -2.37 11.40
CA PRO A 21 12.39 -1.70 10.72
C PRO A 21 12.89 -0.70 9.68
N VAL A 22 12.13 -0.54 8.60
CA VAL A 22 12.41 0.47 7.57
C VAL A 22 11.94 1.84 8.08
N ASP A 23 12.85 2.82 8.09
CA ASP A 23 12.51 4.20 8.40
C ASP A 23 11.63 4.80 7.26
N PRO A 24 10.51 5.46 7.58
CA PRO A 24 9.64 6.09 6.57
C PRO A 24 10.36 7.05 5.62
N ARG A 25 11.42 7.74 6.07
CA ARG A 25 12.24 8.63 5.23
C ARG A 25 13.08 7.85 4.22
N ASN A 26 13.55 6.66 4.59
CA ASN A 26 14.25 5.79 3.65
C ASN A 26 13.31 5.26 2.58
N LEU A 27 12.07 4.90 2.96
CA LEU A 27 11.04 4.52 2.00
C LEU A 27 10.73 5.67 1.03
N LEU A 28 10.54 6.89 1.55
CA LEU A 28 10.29 8.07 0.73
C LEU A 28 11.44 8.33 -0.25
N ARG A 29 12.70 8.25 0.22
CA ARG A 29 13.88 8.46 -0.62
C ARG A 29 13.97 7.45 -1.77
N VAL A 30 13.68 6.17 -1.52
CA VAL A 30 13.66 5.15 -2.58
C VAL A 30 12.55 5.46 -3.60
N LEU A 31 11.40 5.89 -3.12
CA LEU A 31 10.25 6.23 -3.93
C LEU A 31 10.50 7.47 -4.80
N GLU A 32 11.17 8.50 -4.26
CA GLU A 32 11.61 9.68 -5.01
C GLU A 32 12.62 9.32 -6.11
N VAL A 33 13.56 8.42 -5.85
CA VAL A 33 14.52 7.93 -6.86
C VAL A 33 13.79 7.19 -7.98
N ALA A 34 12.85 6.31 -7.64
CA ALA A 34 12.04 5.59 -8.61
C ALA A 34 11.14 6.54 -9.42
N ALA A 35 10.51 7.51 -8.76
CA ALA A 35 9.67 8.52 -9.39
C ALA A 35 10.47 9.38 -10.38
N LYS A 36 11.68 9.81 -9.99
CA LYS A 36 12.59 10.53 -10.88
C LYS A 36 13.00 9.69 -12.09
N ALA A 37 13.30 8.40 -11.90
CA ALA A 37 13.61 7.49 -13.01
C ALA A 37 12.42 7.29 -13.96
N ALA A 38 11.19 7.31 -13.43
CA ALA A 38 9.95 7.25 -14.20
C ALA A 38 9.51 8.61 -14.79
N GLY A 39 10.21 9.72 -14.48
CA GLY A 39 9.84 11.07 -14.91
C GLY A 39 8.58 11.63 -14.24
N VAL A 40 8.22 11.13 -13.06
CA VAL A 40 7.02 11.54 -12.30
C VAL A 40 7.43 12.41 -11.12
N GLU A 41 6.82 13.58 -10.98
CA GLU A 41 7.05 14.52 -9.87
C GLU A 41 5.95 14.42 -8.80
N GLY A 42 6.27 14.80 -7.56
CA GLY A 42 5.27 14.87 -6.46
C GLY A 42 4.76 13.51 -5.97
N VAL A 43 5.51 12.43 -6.18
CA VAL A 43 5.11 11.09 -5.74
C VAL A 43 5.56 10.85 -4.30
N GLY A 44 4.59 10.58 -3.42
CA GLY A 44 4.82 10.07 -2.07
C GLY A 44 4.03 8.79 -1.81
N VAL A 45 4.19 8.24 -0.61
CA VAL A 45 3.44 7.05 -0.17
C VAL A 45 1.92 7.24 -0.21
N HIS A 46 1.44 8.46 0.06
CA HIS A 46 0.02 8.81 -0.06
C HIS A 46 -0.43 8.88 -1.52
N THR A 47 0.42 9.36 -2.43
CA THR A 47 0.13 9.38 -3.87
C THR A 47 -0.09 7.97 -4.39
N LEU A 48 0.78 7.01 -4.03
CA LEU A 48 0.61 5.60 -4.39
C LEU A 48 -0.70 5.02 -3.85
N ARG A 49 -1.04 5.34 -2.60
CA ARG A 49 -2.28 4.92 -1.97
C ARG A 49 -3.52 5.47 -2.69
N HIS A 50 -3.48 6.74 -3.10
CA HIS A 50 -4.55 7.35 -3.89
C HIS A 50 -4.65 6.74 -5.30
N SER A 51 -3.52 6.50 -5.96
CA SER A 51 -3.49 5.84 -7.27
C SER A 51 -4.08 4.43 -7.22
N ALA A 52 -3.78 3.64 -6.18
CA ALA A 52 -4.40 2.33 -5.97
C ALA A 52 -5.92 2.44 -5.77
N ALA A 53 -6.37 3.41 -4.97
CA ALA A 53 -7.79 3.68 -4.75
C ALA A 53 -8.52 3.99 -6.05
N VAL A 54 -7.99 4.92 -6.85
CA VAL A 54 -8.54 5.29 -8.16
C VAL A 54 -8.55 4.09 -9.10
N ALA A 55 -7.45 3.34 -9.17
CA ALA A 55 -7.36 2.17 -10.03
C ALA A 55 -8.41 1.10 -9.68
N TRP A 56 -8.66 0.86 -8.39
CA TRP A 56 -9.70 -0.07 -7.95
C TRP A 56 -11.11 0.44 -8.27
N LEU A 57 -11.38 1.72 -8.04
CA LEU A 57 -12.68 2.32 -8.38
C LEU A 57 -12.97 2.24 -9.89
N GLU A 58 -11.97 2.53 -10.73
CA GLU A 58 -12.08 2.42 -12.18
C GLU A 58 -12.25 0.97 -12.65
N SER A 59 -11.68 -0.01 -11.94
CA SER A 59 -11.89 -1.44 -12.19
C SER A 59 -13.27 -1.94 -11.73
N GLY A 60 -14.12 -1.06 -11.19
CA GLY A 60 -15.46 -1.41 -10.70
C GLY A 60 -15.47 -2.04 -9.30
N VAL A 61 -14.36 -1.96 -8.56
CA VAL A 61 -14.32 -2.38 -7.15
C VAL A 61 -15.17 -1.43 -6.33
N HIS A 62 -16.03 -1.99 -5.48
CA HIS A 62 -16.94 -1.21 -4.65
C HIS A 62 -16.18 -0.28 -3.69
N ILE A 63 -16.66 0.96 -3.52
CA ILE A 63 -15.99 2.00 -2.73
C ILE A 63 -15.76 1.60 -1.26
N LYS A 64 -16.66 0.80 -0.67
CA LYS A 64 -16.46 0.25 0.68
C LYS A 64 -15.34 -0.78 0.73
N ALA A 65 -15.20 -1.61 -0.31
CA ALA A 65 -14.09 -2.56 -0.44
C ALA A 65 -12.74 -1.87 -0.62
N VAL A 66 -12.71 -0.80 -1.42
CA VAL A 66 -11.55 0.08 -1.51
C VAL A 66 -11.22 0.71 -0.15
N SER A 67 -12.22 1.22 0.58
CA SER A 67 -12.03 1.79 1.92
C SER A 67 -11.49 0.77 2.93
N ASP A 68 -12.01 -0.46 2.91
CA ASP A 68 -11.58 -1.54 3.80
C ASP A 68 -10.16 -2.01 3.46
N LEU A 69 -9.84 -2.17 2.16
CA LEU A 69 -8.50 -2.48 1.67
C LEU A 69 -7.46 -1.43 2.03
N LEU A 70 -7.84 -0.16 2.00
CA LEU A 70 -6.97 0.93 2.37
C LEU A 70 -6.79 0.99 3.90
N GLY A 71 -7.81 0.65 4.69
CA GLY A 71 -7.76 0.79 6.14
C GLY A 71 -8.01 2.23 6.57
N HIS A 72 -9.28 2.52 6.87
CA HIS A 72 -9.95 3.59 7.63
C HIS A 72 -9.33 4.97 7.99
N SER A 73 -8.11 5.39 7.65
CA SER A 73 -7.59 6.69 8.13
C SER A 73 -7.70 7.90 7.17
N SER A 74 -8.30 7.77 5.98
CA SER A 74 -8.65 8.96 5.19
C SER A 74 -9.79 8.66 4.21
N ILE A 75 -10.99 8.56 4.77
CA ILE A 75 -12.25 8.54 4.04
C ILE A 75 -12.65 10.00 3.77
N ALA A 76 -12.20 10.53 2.66
CA ALA A 76 -13.09 11.29 1.81
C ALA A 76 -13.06 10.48 0.50
N ILE A 77 -14.01 9.58 0.25
CA ILE A 77 -15.34 9.92 -0.25
C ILE A 77 -16.36 8.85 0.20
N THR A 78 -17.48 9.34 0.72
CA THR A 78 -18.86 8.83 0.80
C THR A 78 -19.13 7.39 0.35
N GLY A 79 -19.48 6.51 1.28
CA GLY A 79 -19.92 5.14 0.97
C GLY A 79 -20.65 4.45 2.11
N ASP A 80 -21.54 5.16 2.79
CA ASP A 80 -22.27 4.68 3.98
C ASP A 80 -23.42 3.69 3.66
N VAL A 81 -23.36 3.00 2.50
CA VAL A 81 -24.55 2.36 1.95
C VAL A 81 -24.51 0.83 1.87
N TYR A 82 -23.41 0.12 1.57
CA TYR A 82 -23.46 -1.37 1.58
C TYR A 82 -22.13 -2.10 1.83
N GLY A 83 -22.22 -3.17 2.64
CA GLY A 83 -21.48 -4.43 2.46
C GLY A 83 -20.10 -4.56 3.12
N HIS A 84 -19.93 -5.56 3.99
CA HIS A 84 -18.62 -5.98 4.49
C HIS A 84 -17.78 -6.56 3.35
N THR A 85 -16.50 -6.18 3.28
CA THR A 85 -15.56 -6.70 2.29
C THR A 85 -15.05 -8.08 2.71
N SER A 86 -15.23 -9.09 1.86
CA SER A 86 -14.66 -10.43 2.06
C SER A 86 -13.21 -10.51 1.55
N ASP A 87 -12.42 -11.42 2.11
CA ASP A 87 -11.04 -11.70 1.69
C ASP A 87 -10.92 -11.97 0.17
N ASP A 88 -11.94 -12.60 -0.41
CA ASP A 88 -11.98 -12.88 -1.85
C ASP A 88 -12.14 -11.61 -2.69
N THR A 89 -12.90 -10.63 -2.18
CA THR A 89 -13.04 -9.31 -2.83
C THR A 89 -11.72 -8.54 -2.76
N ALA A 90 -11.02 -8.65 -1.62
CA ALA A 90 -9.71 -8.05 -1.44
C ALA A 90 -8.67 -8.63 -2.40
N ARG A 91 -8.63 -9.96 -2.56
CA ARG A 91 -7.76 -10.64 -3.52
C ARG A 91 -8.07 -10.23 -4.97
N ALA A 92 -9.34 -10.25 -5.36
CA ALA A 92 -9.74 -9.85 -6.72
C ALA A 92 -9.34 -8.40 -7.05
N ALA A 93 -9.40 -7.50 -6.06
CA ALA A 93 -8.94 -6.13 -6.24
C ALA A 93 -7.41 -6.05 -6.44
N VAL A 94 -6.63 -6.82 -5.67
CA VAL A 94 -5.17 -6.90 -5.85
C VAL A 94 -4.83 -7.49 -7.22
N ASP A 95 -5.49 -8.57 -7.64
CA ASP A 95 -5.28 -9.20 -8.93
C ASP A 95 -5.62 -8.26 -10.10
N SER A 96 -6.72 -7.50 -9.98
CA SER A 96 -7.07 -6.49 -10.98
C SER A 96 -6.00 -5.39 -11.10
N LEU A 97 -5.43 -4.95 -9.97
CA LEU A 97 -4.37 -3.95 -9.98
C LEU A 97 -3.09 -4.51 -10.60
N ALA A 98 -2.70 -5.74 -10.27
CA ALA A 98 -1.56 -6.42 -10.86
C ALA A 98 -1.69 -6.50 -12.40
N GLY A 99 -2.86 -6.94 -12.89
CA GLY A 99 -3.13 -6.99 -14.33
C GLY A 99 -3.04 -5.63 -15.04
N ARG A 100 -3.44 -4.53 -14.39
CA ARG A 100 -3.31 -3.17 -14.95
C ARG A 100 -1.87 -2.67 -14.98
N LEU A 101 -1.06 -3.10 -14.03
CA LEU A 101 0.36 -2.74 -13.94
C LEU A 101 1.26 -3.67 -14.76
N GLY A 102 0.70 -4.73 -15.35
CA GLY A 102 1.45 -5.75 -16.11
C GLY A 102 2.32 -6.64 -15.23
N LEU A 103 1.91 -6.82 -13.96
CA LEU A 103 2.56 -7.68 -12.96
C LEU A 103 1.93 -9.08 -12.93
#